data_AF-A0A4Q3C9H0-F1
#
_entry.id   AF-A0A4Q3C9H0-F1
#
_cell.length_a   1.000
_cell.length_b   1.000
_cell.length_c   1.000
_cell.angle_alpha   90.00
_cell.angle_beta   90.00
_cell.angle_gamma   90.00
#
_symmetry.space_group_name_H-M   'P 1'
#
loop_
_entity.id
_entity.type
_entity.pdbx_description
1 polymer ?
#
loop_
_entity_poly.entity_id
_entity_poly.type
_entity_poly.pdbx_seq_one_letter_code
_entity_poly.pdbx_strand_id
1 'polypeptide(L)'
;MSKKDAPKFQIFRHADAPSLMEANCMTLAPFAEKIVPSLMKANEAGMEHGEQVKVLINIPGFSLTHVWFKKHFPLPLHSHDADCMYYIIAGSLRLGTETLGPRDGFFV
;
A
#
# COMPACT_ATOMS: atom_id res chain seq x y z
N MET A 1 -14.34 28.62 -11.56
CA MET A 1 -13.90 28.89 -10.17
C MET A 1 -12.40 28.64 -10.10
N SER A 2 -11.60 29.68 -9.86
CA SER A 2 -10.14 29.57 -9.84
C SER A 2 -9.69 28.68 -8.67
N LYS A 3 -8.90 27.65 -8.95
CA LYS A 3 -8.23 26.84 -7.92
C LYS A 3 -7.36 27.80 -7.11
N LYS A 4 -7.72 28.09 -5.86
CA LYS A 4 -6.76 28.67 -4.91
C LYS A 4 -5.61 27.67 -4.83
N ASP A 5 -4.41 28.10 -5.25
CA ASP A 5 -3.22 27.26 -5.17
C ASP A 5 -3.07 26.76 -3.73
N ALA A 6 -2.89 25.45 -3.60
CA ALA A 6 -2.62 24.85 -2.30
C ALA A 6 -1.38 25.52 -1.67
N PRO A 7 -1.33 25.66 -0.34
CA PRO A 7 -0.18 26.28 0.31
C PRO A 7 1.11 25.54 -0.05
N LYS A 8 2.20 26.29 -0.26
CA LYS A 8 3.51 25.74 -0.66
C LYS A 8 4.11 24.80 0.39
N PHE A 9 3.81 25.04 1.67
CA PHE A 9 4.22 24.19 2.77
C PHE A 9 2.99 23.54 3.39
N GLN A 10 3.01 22.21 3.51
CA GLN A 10 1.91 21.41 4.04
C GLN A 10 2.48 20.37 5.01
N ILE A 11 1.78 20.17 6.12
CA ILE A 11 2.12 19.14 7.10
C ILE A 11 1.09 18.03 6.96
N PHE A 12 1.58 16.80 6.81
CA PHE A 12 0.77 15.60 6.78
C PHE A 12 1.05 14.76 8.03
N ARG A 13 0.00 14.24 8.67
CA ARG A 13 0.09 13.49 9.93
C ARG A 13 -0.41 12.07 9.72
N HIS A 14 0.37 11.09 10.18
CA HIS A 14 -0.02 9.68 10.10
C HIS A 14 -1.32 9.39 10.86
N ALA A 15 -1.54 10.03 12.01
CA ALA A 15 -2.75 9.85 12.82
C ALA A 15 -4.04 10.20 12.05
N ASP A 16 -3.95 11.16 11.13
CA ASP A 16 -5.09 11.66 10.36
C ASP A 16 -5.14 11.08 8.94
N ALA A 17 -4.17 10.22 8.57
CA ALA A 17 -4.05 9.72 7.22
C ALA A 17 -5.19 8.73 6.90
N PRO A 18 -5.85 8.86 5.73
CA PRO A 18 -6.84 7.91 5.28
C PRO A 18 -6.20 6.58 4.87
N SER A 19 -7.00 5.52 4.84
CA SER A 19 -6.69 4.27 4.16
C SER A 19 -6.67 4.43 2.64
N LEU A 20 -6.17 3.43 1.92
CA LEU A 20 -6.21 3.39 0.45
C LEU A 20 -7.64 3.51 -0.10
N MET A 21 -8.61 2.87 0.56
CA MET A 21 -10.01 2.89 0.16
C MET A 21 -10.62 4.28 0.35
N GLU A 22 -10.42 4.89 1.54
CA GLU A 22 -10.92 6.24 1.84
C GLU A 22 -10.31 7.31 0.93
N ALA A 23 -9.04 7.13 0.54
CA ALA A 23 -8.35 8.03 -0.38
C ALA A 23 -8.66 7.78 -1.87
N ASN A 24 -9.41 6.71 -2.19
CA ASN A 24 -9.67 6.26 -3.56
C ASN A 24 -8.39 6.01 -4.37
N CYS A 25 -7.36 5.44 -3.74
CA CYS A 25 -6.07 5.11 -4.36
C CYS A 25 -6.02 3.68 -4.91
N MET A 26 -7.16 3.01 -5.06
CA MET A 26 -7.26 1.67 -5.61
C MET A 26 -8.48 1.53 -6.51
N THR A 27 -8.32 0.75 -7.57
CA THR A 27 -9.45 0.23 -8.35
C THR A 27 -9.66 -1.23 -7.99
N LEU A 28 -10.88 -1.60 -7.62
CA LEU A 28 -11.21 -2.99 -7.33
C LEU A 28 -11.35 -3.78 -8.62
N ALA A 29 -10.56 -4.85 -8.73
CA ALA A 29 -10.66 -5.84 -9.80
C ALA A 29 -10.92 -7.23 -9.19
N PRO A 30 -11.64 -8.13 -9.89
CA PRO A 30 -11.79 -9.51 -9.45
C PRO A 30 -10.43 -10.21 -9.35
N PHE A 31 -10.25 -11.02 -8.31
CA PHE A 31 -9.10 -11.91 -8.22
C PHE A 31 -9.18 -13.03 -9.26
N ALA A 32 -8.03 -13.55 -9.69
CA ALA A 32 -7.99 -14.76 -10.50
C ALA A 32 -8.65 -15.93 -9.75
N GLU A 33 -9.55 -16.66 -10.41
CA GLU A 33 -10.37 -17.72 -9.80
C GLU A 33 -9.56 -18.74 -8.99
N LYS A 34 -8.38 -19.12 -9.50
CA LYS A 34 -7.47 -20.07 -8.85
C LYS A 34 -6.95 -19.61 -7.48
N ILE A 35 -6.97 -18.31 -7.19
CA ILE A 35 -6.46 -17.73 -5.94
C ILE A 35 -7.58 -17.56 -4.90
N VAL A 36 -8.84 -17.49 -5.34
CA VAL A 36 -10.01 -17.22 -4.48
C VAL A 36 -10.09 -18.18 -3.27
N PRO A 37 -9.92 -19.51 -3.40
CA PRO A 37 -9.99 -20.41 -2.25
C PRO A 37 -8.91 -20.13 -1.18
N SER A 38 -7.73 -19.70 -1.60
CA SER A 38 -6.63 -19.35 -0.69
C SER A 38 -6.89 -18.02 0.02
N LEU A 39 -7.47 -17.04 -0.68
CA LEU A 39 -7.88 -15.76 -0.08
C LEU A 39 -8.99 -15.95 0.95
N MET A 40 -9.96 -16.83 0.67
CA MET A 40 -11.02 -17.14 1.65
C MET A 40 -10.44 -17.71 2.94
N LYS A 41 -9.52 -18.68 2.85
CA LYS A 41 -8.82 -19.23 4.02
C LYS A 41 -7.99 -18.18 4.77
N ALA A 42 -7.34 -17.28 4.03
CA ALA A 42 -6.57 -16.20 4.65
C ALA A 42 -7.49 -15.23 5.40
N ASN A 43 -8.62 -14.84 4.80
CA ASN A 43 -9.62 -14.00 5.45
C ASN A 43 -10.21 -14.67 6.69
N GLU A 44 -10.55 -15.97 6.63
CA GLU A 44 -10.98 -16.74 7.81
C GLU A 44 -9.92 -16.75 8.93
N ALA A 45 -8.64 -16.63 8.58
CA ALA A 45 -7.52 -16.54 9.52
C ALA A 45 -7.21 -15.10 10.00
N GLY A 46 -8.02 -14.10 9.62
CA GLY A 46 -7.88 -12.71 10.06
C GLY A 46 -6.93 -11.87 9.19
N MET A 47 -6.92 -12.10 7.88
CA MET A 47 -6.08 -11.35 6.92
C MET A 47 -6.32 -9.83 6.98
N GLU A 48 -7.53 -9.39 7.26
CA GLU A 48 -7.91 -7.99 7.43
C GLU A 48 -7.17 -7.28 8.56
N HIS A 49 -6.58 -8.03 9.50
CA HIS A 49 -5.73 -7.52 10.58
C HIS A 49 -4.24 -7.67 10.29
N GLY A 50 -3.89 -8.15 9.11
CA GLY A 50 -2.53 -8.45 8.68
C GLY A 50 -1.83 -7.30 7.99
N GLU A 51 -2.55 -6.23 7.62
CA GLU A 51 -1.99 -5.05 6.99
C GLU A 51 -2.58 -3.76 7.54
N GLN A 52 -1.81 -2.68 7.40
CA GLN A 52 -2.29 -1.33 7.54
C GLN A 52 -1.60 -0.46 6.50
N VAL A 53 -2.39 0.17 5.63
CA VAL A 53 -1.90 1.16 4.68
C VAL A 53 -2.53 2.51 4.95
N LYS A 54 -1.68 3.53 5.04
CA LYS A 54 -2.07 4.92 5.31
C LYS A 54 -1.52 5.82 4.21
N VAL A 55 -2.38 6.55 3.52
CA VAL A 55 -1.99 7.52 2.49
C VAL A 55 -1.58 8.82 3.19
N LEU A 56 -0.29 8.94 3.51
CA LEU A 56 0.24 10.04 4.30
C LEU A 56 0.26 11.34 3.50
N ILE A 57 0.83 11.33 2.29
CA ILE A 57 0.84 12.48 1.39
C ILE A 57 -0.03 12.14 0.18
N ASN A 58 -0.92 13.05 -0.20
CA ASN A 58 -1.74 12.94 -1.41
C ASN A 58 -1.92 14.32 -2.04
N ILE A 59 -1.02 14.65 -2.97
CA ILE A 59 -1.05 15.89 -3.74
C ILE A 59 -1.03 15.55 -5.24
N PRO A 60 -1.38 16.50 -6.13
CA PRO A 60 -1.40 16.23 -7.56
C PRO A 60 -0.05 15.68 -8.05
N GLY A 61 -0.07 14.46 -8.63
CA GLY A 61 1.11 13.80 -9.20
C GLY A 61 2.06 13.15 -8.20
N PHE A 62 1.76 13.20 -6.89
CA PHE A 62 2.64 12.60 -5.88
C PHE A 62 1.86 12.12 -4.67
N SER A 63 2.02 10.84 -4.33
CA SER A 63 1.51 10.28 -3.10
C SER A 63 2.60 9.53 -2.34
N LEU A 64 2.45 9.46 -1.03
CA LEU A 64 3.31 8.65 -0.16
C LEU A 64 2.41 7.83 0.75
N THR A 65 2.58 6.51 0.70
CA THR A 65 1.88 5.58 1.58
C THR A 65 2.83 5.07 2.66
N HIS A 66 2.34 4.99 3.89
CA HIS A 66 2.95 4.20 4.94
C HIS A 66 2.29 2.83 4.94
N VAL A 67 3.10 1.79 4.75
CA VAL A 67 2.64 0.41 4.64
C VAL A 67 3.24 -0.39 5.79
N TRP A 68 2.38 -1.05 6.56
CA TRP A 68 2.77 -2.00 7.58
C TRP A 68 2.12 -3.36 7.30
N PHE A 69 2.92 -4.40 7.41
CA PHE A 69 2.47 -5.78 7.30
C PHE A 69 2.82 -6.56 8.57
N LYS A 70 1.89 -7.39 9.02
CA LYS A 70 2.14 -8.39 10.04
C LYS A 70 3.15 -9.41 9.55
N LYS A 71 3.91 -10.00 10.47
CA LYS A 71 4.84 -11.09 10.16
C LYS A 71 4.12 -12.21 9.39
N HIS A 72 4.70 -12.63 8.26
CA HIS A 72 4.17 -13.65 7.35
C HIS A 72 2.87 -13.28 6.61
N PHE A 73 2.52 -12.00 6.52
CA PHE A 73 1.39 -11.55 5.73
C PHE A 73 1.58 -11.89 4.23
N PRO A 74 0.65 -12.63 3.60
CA PRO A 74 0.74 -12.98 2.19
C PRO A 74 0.06 -11.89 1.35
N LEU A 75 0.83 -10.90 0.89
CA LEU A 75 0.30 -9.82 0.05
C LEU A 75 -0.26 -10.41 -1.27
N PRO A 76 -1.56 -10.23 -1.57
CA PRO A 76 -2.15 -10.72 -2.82
C PRO A 76 -1.47 -10.10 -4.03
N LEU A 77 -1.33 -10.87 -5.11
CA LEU A 77 -0.82 -10.35 -6.37
C LEU A 77 -1.76 -9.27 -6.91
N HIS A 78 -1.19 -8.11 -7.28
CA HIS A 78 -1.90 -6.96 -7.82
C HIS A 78 -1.04 -6.23 -8.85
N SER A 79 -1.63 -5.25 -9.54
CA SER A 79 -0.98 -4.39 -10.53
C SER A 79 -0.95 -2.94 -10.08
N HIS A 80 -0.08 -2.15 -10.70
CA HIS A 80 0.02 -0.70 -10.52
C HIS A 80 -0.39 0.01 -11.82
N ASP A 81 -1.10 1.12 -11.71
CA ASP A 81 -1.42 2.03 -12.82
C ASP A 81 -0.58 3.32 -12.80
N ALA A 82 0.40 3.39 -11.89
CA ALA A 82 1.39 4.44 -11.77
C ALA A 82 2.72 3.88 -11.25
N ASP A 83 3.81 4.54 -11.62
CA ASP A 83 5.16 4.24 -11.14
C ASP A 83 5.23 4.37 -9.61
N CYS A 84 5.60 3.27 -8.93
CA CYS A 84 5.69 3.22 -7.47
C CYS A 84 7.10 2.85 -7.02
N MET A 85 7.65 3.65 -6.10
CA MET A 85 8.90 3.33 -5.42
C MET A 85 8.61 2.94 -3.97
N TYR A 86 9.22 1.83 -3.55
CA TYR A 86 9.14 1.31 -2.20
C TYR A 86 10.50 1.36 -1.53
N TYR A 87 10.50 1.80 -0.27
CA TYR A 87 11.68 1.82 0.59
C TYR A 87 11.36 1.13 1.92
N ILE A 88 12.17 0.14 2.29
CA ILE A 88 11.93 -0.67 3.48
C ILE A 88 12.56 0.01 4.69
N ILE A 89 11.71 0.51 5.59
CA ILE A 89 12.17 1.16 6.83
C ILE A 89 12.66 0.09 7.84
N ALA A 90 11.89 -0.98 8.02
CA ALA A 90 12.19 -2.05 8.98
C ALA A 90 11.52 -3.36 8.56
N GLY A 91 12.02 -4.49 9.08
CA GLY A 91 11.53 -5.82 8.74
C GLY A 91 12.13 -6.35 7.44
N SER A 92 11.43 -7.29 6.81
CA SER A 92 11.82 -7.87 5.52
C SER A 92 10.59 -8.31 4.74
N LEU A 93 10.76 -8.47 3.43
CA LEU A 93 9.74 -9.00 2.54
C LEU A 93 10.38 -9.87 1.45
N ARG A 94 9.58 -10.76 0.87
CA ARG A 94 10.01 -11.63 -0.23
C ARG A 94 9.24 -11.27 -1.50
N LEU A 95 9.96 -10.86 -2.55
CA LEU A 95 9.40 -10.58 -3.88
C LEU A 95 9.90 -11.64 -4.85
N GLY A 96 9.04 -12.60 -5.21
CA GLY A 96 9.44 -13.71 -6.07
C GLY A 96 10.57 -14.53 -5.44
N THR A 97 11.77 -14.44 -6.02
CA THR A 97 13.00 -15.11 -5.53
C THR A 97 13.81 -14.25 -4.57
N GLU A 98 13.56 -12.95 -4.53
CA GLU A 98 14.40 -12.00 -3.80
C GLU A 98 13.88 -11.78 -2.37
N THR A 99 14.81 -11.66 -1.43
CA THR A 99 14.52 -11.25 -0.06
C THR A 99 15.14 -9.89 0.17
N LEU A 100 14.29 -8.90 0.47
CA LEU A 100 14.70 -7.53 0.74
C LEU A 100 14.59 -7.23 2.24
N GLY A 101 15.56 -6.50 2.77
CA GLY A 101 15.66 -6.12 4.16
C GLY A 101 15.61 -4.60 4.38
N PRO A 102 15.92 -4.12 5.59
CA PRO A 102 15.91 -2.70 5.89
C PRO A 102 16.89 -1.94 4.99
N ARG A 103 16.45 -0.79 4.50
CA ARG A 103 17.16 0.12 3.58
C ARG A 103 17.25 -0.35 2.13
N ASP A 104 16.71 -1.53 1.80
CA ASP A 104 16.49 -1.91 0.41
C ASP A 104 15.26 -1.21 -0.15
N GLY A 105 15.19 -1.13 -1.48
CA GLY A 105 14.04 -0.58 -2.18
C GLY A 105 13.80 -1.28 -3.51
N PHE A 106 12.61 -1.10 -4.05
CA PHE A 106 12.23 -1.60 -5.36
C PHE A 106 11.29 -0.61 -6.05
N PHE A 107 11.18 -0.76 -7.37
CA PHE A 107 10.35 0.07 -8.23
C PHE A 107 9.44 -0.85 -9.05
N VAL A 108 8.18 -0.46 -9.19
CA VAL A 108 7.14 -1.18 -9.95
C VAL A 108 6.35 -0.22 -10.81
#